data_AF-A0A0Q7IYA1-F1
#
_entry.id   AF-A0A0Q7IYA1-F1
#
_cell.length_a   1.000
_cell.length_b   1.000
_cell.length_c   1.000
_cell.angle_alpha   90.00
_cell.angle_beta   90.00
_cell.angle_gamma   90.00
#
_symmetry.space_group_name_H-M   'P 1'
#
loop_
_entity.id
_entity.type
_entity.pdbx_description
1 polymer ?
#
loop_
_entity_poly.entity_id
_entity_poly.type
_entity_poly.pdbx_seq_one_letter_code
_entity_poly.pdbx_strand_id
1 'polypeptide(L)'
;MFEMLISCKKEVSIRCGKDEIRGIITNYYPTFRLLKLNNVLIPIELIEQIEVLEPVLSSVARSQNHRENRSLRLVAQGRHYS
;
A
#
# COMPACT_ATOMS: atom_id res chain seq x y z
N MET A 1 6.73 -16.88 -9.51
CA MET A 1 5.44 -16.43 -8.91
C MET A 1 5.60 -15.07 -8.23
N PHE A 2 6.45 -14.93 -7.22
CA PHE A 2 6.67 -13.64 -6.53
C PHE A 2 7.21 -12.53 -7.43
N GLU A 3 8.06 -12.87 -8.40
CA GLU A 3 8.61 -11.90 -9.36
C GLU A 3 7.52 -11.13 -10.12
N MET A 4 6.40 -11.79 -10.46
CA MET A 4 5.28 -11.14 -11.12
C MET A 4 4.54 -10.18 -10.18
N LEU A 5 4.33 -10.58 -8.92
CA LEU A 5 3.69 -9.72 -7.91
C LEU A 5 4.55 -8.49 -7.59
N ILE A 6 5.88 -8.67 -7.53
CA ILE A 6 6.87 -7.59 -7.35
C ILE A 6 6.86 -6.65 -8.55
N SER A 7 6.92 -7.19 -9.77
CA SER A 7 6.99 -6.41 -11.00
C SER A 7 5.73 -5.58 -11.23
N CYS A 8 4.55 -6.15 -10.95
CA CYS A 8 3.28 -5.45 -11.10
C CYS A 8 2.93 -4.54 -9.91
N LYS A 9 3.74 -4.52 -8.84
CA LYS A 9 3.49 -3.77 -7.59
C LYS A 9 2.05 -3.94 -7.08
N LYS A 10 1.50 -5.16 -7.21
CA LYS A 10 0.13 -5.42 -6.76
C LYS A 10 0.07 -5.42 -5.24
N GLU A 11 -1.00 -4.86 -4.71
CA GLU A 11 -1.29 -4.99 -3.29
C GLU A 11 -1.78 -6.40 -3.01
N VAL A 12 -1.28 -6.99 -1.93
CA VAL A 12 -1.61 -8.36 -1.51
C VAL A 12 -1.98 -8.37 -0.03
N SER A 13 -2.80 -9.33 0.36
CA SER A 13 -3.01 -9.72 1.75
C SER A 13 -2.29 -11.03 2.03
N ILE A 14 -1.46 -11.06 3.07
CA ILE A 14 -0.69 -12.23 3.49
C ILE A 14 -1.17 -12.66 4.87
N ARG A 15 -1.60 -13.91 4.99
CA ARG A 15 -2.00 -14.53 6.26
C ARG A 15 -0.86 -15.38 6.83
N CYS A 16 -0.49 -15.08 8.07
CA CYS A 16 0.52 -15.79 8.84
C CYS A 16 -0.07 -16.16 10.21
N GLY A 17 -0.60 -17.39 10.35
CA GLY A 17 -1.29 -17.81 11.57
C GLY A 17 -2.51 -16.94 11.88
N LYS A 18 -2.43 -16.19 12.98
CA LYS A 18 -3.52 -15.28 13.44
C LYS A 18 -3.41 -13.87 12.88
N ASP A 19 -2.29 -13.55 12.24
CA ASP A 19 -2.00 -12.22 11.73
C ASP A 19 -2.29 -12.14 10.22
N GLU A 20 -2.83 -11.00 9.80
CA GLU A 20 -3.04 -10.65 8.39
C GLU A 20 -2.29 -9.34 8.10
N ILE A 21 -1.44 -9.35 7.08
CA ILE A 21 -0.60 -8.21 6.70
C ILE A 21 -0.90 -7.83 5.25
N ARG A 22 -1.29 -6.59 5.03
CA ARG A 22 -1.60 -6.04 3.70
C ARG A 22 -0.50 -5.10 3.22
N GLY A 23 -0.19 -5.17 1.94
CA GLY A 23 0.76 -4.24 1.33
C GLY A 23 1.33 -4.72 0.01
N ILE A 24 2.39 -4.06 -0.44
CA ILE A 24 3.04 -4.37 -1.71
C ILE A 24 4.29 -5.18 -1.44
N ILE A 25 4.43 -6.30 -2.15
CA ILE A 25 5.67 -7.08 -2.14
C ILE A 25 6.72 -6.29 -2.92
N THR A 26 7.78 -5.89 -2.22
CA THR A 26 8.86 -5.09 -2.81
C THR A 26 10.05 -5.94 -3.22
N ASN A 27 10.28 -7.06 -2.52
CA ASN A 27 11.37 -7.97 -2.85
C ASN A 27 11.10 -9.39 -2.36
N TYR A 28 11.80 -10.35 -2.94
CA TYR A 28 11.88 -11.74 -2.50
C TYR A 28 13.35 -12.12 -2.41
N TYR A 29 13.77 -12.70 -1.29
CA TYR A 29 15.13 -13.17 -1.03
C TYR A 29 15.14 -14.71 -1.05
N PRO A 30 15.47 -15.35 -2.18
CA PRO A 30 15.35 -16.79 -2.33
C PRO A 30 16.27 -17.57 -1.39
N THR A 31 17.51 -17.09 -1.22
CA THR A 31 18.53 -17.72 -0.37
C THR A 31 18.09 -17.86 1.08
N PHE A 32 17.31 -16.90 1.57
CA PHE A 32 16.85 -16.86 2.96
C PHE A 32 15.37 -17.24 3.10
N ARG A 33 14.69 -17.54 1.97
CA ARG A 33 13.25 -17.79 1.90
C ARG A 33 12.42 -16.68 2.57
N LEU A 34 12.85 -15.42 2.42
CA LEU A 34 12.17 -14.26 3.00
C LEU A 34 11.44 -13.43 1.93
N LEU A 35 10.25 -12.96 2.26
CA LEU A 35 9.46 -12.05 1.44
C LEU A 35 9.41 -10.66 2.10
N LYS A 36 9.76 -9.61 1.35
CA LYS A 36 9.67 -8.23 1.82
C LYS A 36 8.35 -7.61 1.38
N LEU A 37 7.49 -7.30 2.34
CA LEU A 37 6.23 -6.59 2.13
C LEU A 37 6.28 -5.26 2.90
N ASN A 38 6.15 -4.14 2.19
CA ASN A 38 6.41 -2.80 2.74
C ASN A 38 7.78 -2.73 3.46
N ASN A 39 7.77 -2.55 4.79
CA ASN A 39 8.96 -2.53 5.66
C ASN A 39 9.10 -3.78 6.54
N VAL A 40 8.34 -4.84 6.24
CA VAL A 40 8.33 -6.10 7.00
C VAL A 40 8.97 -7.21 6.18
N LEU A 41 9.78 -8.05 6.83
CA LEU A 41 10.32 -9.29 6.27
C LEU A 41 9.55 -10.47 6.86
N ILE A 42 8.98 -11.30 6.00
CA ILE A 42 8.14 -12.44 6.37
C ILE A 42 8.82 -13.72 5.86
N PRO A 43 9.14 -14.69 6.74
CA PRO A 43 9.57 -16.01 6.32
C PRO A 43 8.47 -16.73 5.55
N ILE A 44 8.79 -17.29 4.38
CA ILE A 44 7.82 -17.97 3.53
C ILE A 44 7.18 -19.17 4.24
N GLU A 45 7.92 -19.81 5.15
CA GLU A 45 7.47 -20.94 5.95
C GLU A 45 6.28 -20.61 6.85
N LEU A 46 6.09 -19.32 7.19
CA LEU A 46 5.00 -18.85 8.03
C LEU A 46 3.79 -18.35 7.24
N ILE A 47 3.92 -18.26 5.90
CA ILE A 47 2.85 -17.79 5.04
C ILE A 47 1.91 -18.95 4.74
N GLU A 48 0.69 -18.84 5.25
CA GLU A 48 -0.37 -19.83 4.97
C GLU A 48 -1.10 -19.50 3.67
N GLN A 49 -1.28 -18.22 3.36
CA GLN A 49 -2.05 -17.76 2.22
C GLN A 49 -1.61 -16.38 1.74
N ILE A 50 -1.68 -16.16 0.43
CA ILE A 50 -1.49 -14.85 -0.21
C ILE A 50 -2.67 -14.62 -1.15
N GLU A 51 -3.38 -13.50 -0.96
CA GLU A 51 -4.45 -13.05 -1.83
C GLU A 51 -4.04 -11.77 -2.54
N VAL A 52 -4.26 -11.69 -3.85
CA VAL A 52 -4.03 -10.46 -4.62
C VAL A 52 -5.27 -9.59 -4.50
N LEU A 53 -5.09 -8.38 -3.98
CA LEU A 53 -6.16 -7.40 -3.91
C LEU A 53 -6.25 -6.71 -5.27
N GLU A 54 -7.45 -6.69 -5.86
CA GLU A 54 -7.67 -5.90 -7.06
C GLU A 54 -7.50 -4.42 -6.71
N PRO A 55 -6.83 -3.63 -7.58
CA PRO A 55 -6.78 -2.19 -7.38
C PRO A 55 -8.22 -1.70 -7.33
N VAL A 56 -8.55 -0.90 -6.31
CA VAL A 56 -9.78 -0.14 -6.28
C VAL A 56 -9.71 0.79 -7.49
N LEU A 57 -10.26 0.34 -8.62
CA LEU A 57 -10.59 1.22 -9.73
C LEU A 57 -11.43 2.30 -9.07
N SER A 58 -10.90 3.51 -9.00
CA SER A 58 -11.61 4.67 -8.51
C SER A 58 -12.88 4.78 -9.35
N SER A 59 -13.97 4.21 -8.84
CA SER A 59 -15.30 4.32 -9.39
C SER A 59 -15.73 5.75 -9.11
N VAL A 60 -15.29 6.65 -9.98
CA VAL A 60 -15.88 7.97 -10.09
C VAL A 60 -17.28 7.76 -10.67
N ALA A 61 -18.23 7.44 -9.79
CA ALA A 61 -19.65 7.48 -10.06
C ALA A 61 -20.41 7.89 -8.78
N ARG A 62 -20.32 9.19 -8.49
CA ARG A 62 -21.36 10.08 -7.94
C ARG A 62 -22.54 9.43 -7.18
N SER A 63 -22.52 9.53 -5.86
CA SER A 63 -23.49 10.23 -4.98
C SER A 63 -23.07 9.87 -3.54
N GLN A 64 -23.01 10.74 -2.52
CA GLN A 64 -23.95 11.75 -2.09
C GLN A 64 -23.23 12.86 -1.30
N ASN A 65 -23.65 14.09 -1.55
CA ASN A 65 -23.95 15.16 -0.59
C ASN A 65 -22.98 15.51 0.56
N HIS A 66 -22.53 16.77 0.48
CA HIS A 66 -22.39 17.70 1.60
C HIS A 66 -21.46 17.30 2.76
N ARG A 67 -20.22 17.80 2.69
CA ARG A 67 -19.63 18.55 3.82
C ARG A 67 -18.51 19.45 3.31
N GLU A 68 -18.65 20.71 3.69
CA GLU A 68 -17.78 21.84 3.40
C GLU A 68 -16.33 21.50 3.74
N ASN A 69 -15.42 21.65 2.78
CA ASN A 69 -14.00 21.77 3.08
C ASN A 69 -13.47 23.03 2.41
N ARG A 70 -13.34 24.06 3.24
CA ARG A 70 -12.69 25.33 2.93
C ARG A 70 -11.36 25.06 2.24
N SER A 71 -11.19 25.68 1.07
CA SER A 71 -9.90 25.76 0.38
C SER A 71 -8.89 26.43 1.31
N LEU A 72 -7.92 25.66 1.82
CA LEU A 72 -6.77 26.19 2.53
C LEU A 72 -5.86 26.85 1.48
N ARG A 73 -5.86 28.19 1.45
CA ARG A 73 -4.93 28.98 0.64
C ARG A 73 -3.63 29.18 1.39
N LEU A 74 -2.52 28.83 0.74
CA LEU A 74 -1.16 29.12 1.18
C LEU A 74 -0.93 30.65 1.11
N VAL A 75 -0.73 31.33 2.23
CA VAL A 75 -0.32 32.74 2.26
C VAL A 75 1.18 32.79 2.53
N ALA A 76 1.97 32.99 1.48
CA ALA A 76 3.37 33.36 1.63
C ALA A 76 3.40 34.84 2.08
N GLN A 77 3.52 35.07 3.39
CA GLN A 77 3.68 36.42 3.92
C GLN A 77 5.15 36.84 3.78
N GLY A 78 5.48 37.42 2.62
CA GLY A 78 6.75 38.09 2.39
C GLY A 78 6.86 39.32 3.29
N ARG A 79 7.76 39.28 4.26
CA ARG A 79 8.15 40.46 5.06
C ARG A 79 8.99 41.39 4.18
N HIS A 80 8.40 42.50 3.74
CA HIS A 80 9.17 43.65 3.28
C HIS A 80 9.55 44.49 4.50
N TYR A 81 10.83 44.54 4.82
CA TYR A 81 11.44 45.57 5.65
C TYR A 81 12.01 46.64 4.73
N SER A 82 11.48 47.85 4.82
CA SER A 82 12.18 49.13 4.58
C SER A 82 11.22 50.27 4.89
#